data_AF-A0A9W9ZTY8-F1
#
_entry.id   AF-A0A9W9ZTY8-F1
#
_cell.length_a   1.000
_cell.length_b   1.000
_cell.length_c   1.000
_cell.angle_alpha   90.00
_cell.angle_beta   90.00
_cell.angle_gamma   90.00
#
_symmetry.space_group_name_H-M   'P 1'
#
loop_
_entity.id
_entity.type
_entity.pdbx_description
1 polymer ?
#
loop_
_entity_poly.entity_id
_entity_poly.type
_entity_poly.pdbx_seq_one_letter_code
_entity_poly.pdbx_strand_id
1 'polypeptide(L)'
;MFILRITIFAVLPLLFINRSYSSSINLSRKKRFLSFIYPGTKWCGMGNEAKSYGDLGTNVEADKCCRAHDNCKEYIPAYDSIGGTRNDLPYTVSHCDCDSTFYRCLKEANTKTAKKIGEIYFNTLKVPCFVWQKEDCHEGGCQQERKAVLQLPRQFR
;
A
#
# COMPACT_ATOMS: atom_id res chain seq x y z
N MET A 1 -33.88 60.04 -30.62
CA MET A 1 -34.20 58.82 -29.84
C MET A 1 -33.60 59.01 -28.45
N PHE A 2 -34.39 59.58 -27.54
CA PHE A 2 -34.06 59.70 -26.12
C PHE A 2 -34.15 58.31 -25.47
N ILE A 3 -33.20 57.97 -24.59
CA ILE A 3 -33.44 57.52 -23.22
C ILE A 3 -32.09 57.65 -22.48
N LEU A 4 -32.01 58.64 -21.59
CA LEU A 4 -31.12 58.63 -20.43
C LEU A 4 -31.57 57.52 -19.48
N ARG A 5 -30.63 56.74 -18.94
CA ARG A 5 -30.70 56.32 -17.52
C ARG A 5 -29.31 56.30 -16.90
N ILE A 6 -29.06 57.35 -16.11
CA ILE A 6 -28.06 57.35 -15.05
C ILE A 6 -28.67 56.57 -13.89
N THR A 7 -27.97 55.57 -13.37
CA THR A 7 -28.02 55.23 -11.94
C THR A 7 -26.61 54.96 -11.45
N ILE A 8 -26.05 55.97 -10.79
CA ILE A 8 -24.94 55.83 -9.85
C ILE A 8 -25.42 54.92 -8.71
N PHE A 9 -24.78 53.78 -8.50
CA PHE A 9 -24.75 53.14 -7.20
C PHE A 9 -23.37 52.52 -6.94
N ALA A 10 -22.68 53.15 -6.00
CA ALA A 10 -21.76 52.54 -5.05
C ALA A 10 -20.51 51.84 -5.58
N VAL A 11 -19.44 52.64 -5.66
CA VAL A 11 -18.17 52.28 -5.02
C VAL A 11 -18.45 51.72 -3.62
N LEU A 12 -18.05 50.47 -3.37
CA LEU A 12 -17.45 50.01 -2.12
C LEU A 12 -16.97 48.55 -2.30
N PRO A 13 -15.65 48.30 -2.30
CA PRO A 13 -15.09 46.95 -2.37
C PRO A 13 -15.29 46.28 -1.01
N LEU A 14 -16.38 45.54 -0.84
CA LEU A 14 -16.57 44.67 0.30
C LEU A 14 -16.00 43.30 -0.03
N LEU A 15 -14.73 43.15 0.36
CA LEU A 15 -14.19 41.92 0.94
C LEU A 15 -14.35 40.69 0.02
N PHE A 16 -13.37 40.54 -0.87
CA PHE A 16 -12.93 39.22 -1.32
C PHE A 16 -12.99 38.26 -0.14
N ILE A 17 -13.81 37.22 -0.32
CA ILE A 17 -14.08 36.20 0.67
C ILE A 17 -12.74 35.59 1.06
N ASN A 18 -12.24 36.03 2.21
CA ASN A 18 -11.21 35.36 2.97
C ASN A 18 -11.78 34.03 3.41
N ARG A 19 -11.43 32.96 2.69
CA ARG A 19 -11.05 31.73 3.35
C ARG A 19 -10.09 30.98 2.47
N SER A 20 -8.79 31.19 2.71
CA SER A 20 -7.84 30.10 2.61
C SER A 20 -8.36 28.99 3.52
N TYR A 21 -9.18 28.09 2.98
CA TYR A 21 -9.43 26.80 3.61
C TYR A 21 -8.17 25.98 3.35
N SER A 22 -7.11 26.33 4.09
CA SER A 22 -6.00 25.43 4.33
C SER A 22 -6.56 24.35 5.25
N SER A 23 -7.16 23.34 4.65
CA SER A 23 -7.42 22.06 5.30
C SER A 23 -6.07 21.42 5.54
N SER A 24 -5.35 21.86 6.56
CA SER A 24 -4.36 21.03 7.23
C SER A 24 -5.11 19.92 7.96
N ILE A 25 -5.72 19.01 7.19
CA ILE A 25 -6.21 17.74 7.70
C ILE A 25 -4.93 17.01 8.10
N ASN A 26 -4.71 16.86 9.40
CA ASN A 26 -3.63 16.07 9.94
C ASN A 26 -3.75 14.63 9.39
N LEU A 27 -3.04 14.35 8.29
CA LEU A 27 -3.00 13.05 7.60
C LEU A 27 -2.57 11.91 8.55
N SER A 28 -1.86 12.27 9.62
CA SER A 28 -1.42 11.38 10.70
C SER A 28 -2.58 10.78 11.52
N ARG A 29 -3.69 11.51 11.71
CA ARG A 29 -4.81 11.03 12.57
C ARG A 29 -5.87 10.24 11.80
N LYS A 30 -5.93 10.36 10.46
CA LYS A 30 -6.86 9.61 9.59
C LYS A 30 -6.33 8.23 9.15
N LYS A 31 -5.01 8.00 9.20
CA LYS A 31 -4.37 6.72 8.87
C LYS A 31 -4.72 5.55 9.81
N ARG A 32 -5.09 5.83 11.07
CA ARG A 32 -5.34 4.77 12.07
C ARG A 32 -6.69 4.06 11.96
N PHE A 33 -7.62 4.58 11.16
CA PHE A 33 -8.98 4.03 11.08
C PHE A 33 -9.16 3.00 9.96
N LEU A 34 -8.14 2.77 9.13
CA LEU A 34 -8.18 1.84 7.98
C LEU A 34 -7.17 0.69 8.07
N SER A 35 -6.32 0.63 9.10
CA SER A 35 -5.39 -0.49 9.27
C SER A 35 -6.14 -1.71 9.82
N PHE A 36 -6.50 -2.64 8.94
CA PHE A 36 -7.01 -3.93 9.35
C PHE A 36 -5.85 -4.79 9.85
N ILE A 37 -5.55 -4.73 11.15
CA ILE A 37 -4.58 -5.61 11.83
C ILE A 37 -5.31 -6.84 12.34
N TYR A 38 -4.79 -8.04 12.06
CA TYR A 38 -5.40 -9.28 12.52
C TYR A 38 -5.33 -9.38 14.06
N PRO A 39 -6.42 -9.73 14.77
CA PRO A 39 -6.43 -9.78 16.23
C PRO A 39 -5.30 -10.62 16.84
N GLY A 40 -4.65 -10.08 17.86
CA GLY A 40 -3.52 -10.72 18.53
C GLY A 40 -2.20 -10.70 17.74
N THR A 41 -2.14 -9.93 16.65
CA THR A 41 -0.90 -9.65 15.89
C THR A 41 -0.67 -8.14 15.88
N LYS A 42 0.54 -7.71 15.54
CA LYS A 42 0.87 -6.28 15.36
C LYS A 42 1.32 -5.95 13.95
N TRP A 43 1.75 -6.96 13.20
CA TRP A 43 2.33 -6.84 11.87
C TRP A 43 1.44 -7.41 10.76
N CYS A 44 0.42 -8.18 11.08
CA CYS A 44 -0.41 -8.84 10.07
C CYS A 44 -1.57 -7.94 9.63
N GLY A 45 -1.33 -7.03 8.69
CA GLY A 45 -2.38 -6.18 8.15
C GLY A 45 -1.92 -5.15 7.13
N MET A 46 -2.73 -4.11 6.94
CA MET A 46 -2.35 -2.97 6.10
C MET A 46 -1.40 -2.06 6.89
N GLY A 47 -0.09 -2.27 6.71
CA GLY A 47 0.94 -1.73 7.58
C GLY A 47 1.00 -2.49 8.91
N ASN A 48 1.55 -1.86 9.95
CA ASN A 48 1.66 -2.45 11.29
C ASN A 48 1.37 -1.42 12.39
N GLU A 49 1.02 -1.93 13.57
CA GLU A 49 0.82 -1.16 14.81
C GLU A 49 1.97 -1.34 15.82
N ALA A 50 3.05 -2.02 15.41
CA ALA A 50 4.19 -2.31 16.25
C ALA A 50 4.96 -1.04 16.63
N LYS A 51 5.29 -0.90 17.92
CA LYS A 51 6.08 0.25 18.42
C LYS A 51 7.58 0.13 18.16
N SER A 52 8.04 -1.09 17.88
CA SER A 52 9.43 -1.41 17.58
C SER A 52 9.48 -2.73 16.82
N TYR A 53 10.63 -3.05 16.20
CA TYR A 53 10.82 -4.32 15.50
C TYR A 53 10.52 -5.55 16.38
N GLY A 54 10.82 -5.48 17.68
CA GLY A 54 10.56 -6.57 18.63
C GLY A 54 9.13 -6.62 19.16
N ASP A 55 8.30 -5.63 18.84
CA ASP A 55 6.95 -5.52 19.38
C ASP A 55 5.99 -6.46 18.66
N LEU A 56 5.78 -7.63 19.24
CA LEU A 56 4.91 -8.68 18.70
C LEU A 56 3.61 -8.78 19.52
N GLY A 57 2.55 -9.25 18.88
CA GLY A 57 1.28 -9.61 19.50
C GLY A 57 1.33 -10.98 20.18
N THR A 58 0.18 -11.40 20.72
CA THR A 58 0.04 -12.69 21.42
C THR A 58 0.16 -13.90 20.48
N ASN A 59 -0.17 -13.74 19.20
CA ASN A 59 0.01 -14.73 18.15
C ASN A 59 1.44 -14.70 17.57
N VAL A 60 2.44 -14.83 18.44
CA VAL A 60 3.86 -14.56 18.18
C VAL A 60 4.38 -15.20 16.89
N GLU A 61 4.11 -16.48 16.64
CA GLU A 61 4.68 -17.18 15.48
C GLU A 61 4.11 -16.68 14.14
N ALA A 62 2.81 -16.37 14.09
CA ALA A 62 2.23 -15.77 12.89
C ALA A 62 2.72 -14.33 12.69
N ASP A 63 2.84 -13.59 13.79
CA ASP A 63 3.23 -12.18 13.76
C ASP A 63 4.70 -11.98 13.34
N LYS A 64 5.59 -12.91 13.71
CA LYS A 64 6.96 -12.96 13.18
C LYS A 64 6.99 -13.08 11.65
N CYS A 65 6.12 -13.91 11.08
CA CYS A 65 6.02 -14.07 9.62
C CYS A 65 5.59 -12.77 8.95
N CYS A 66 4.56 -12.11 9.48
CA CYS A 66 4.08 -10.83 8.96
C CYS A 66 5.14 -9.73 9.11
N ARG A 67 5.81 -9.64 10.26
CA ARG A 67 6.92 -8.70 10.46
C ARG A 67 8.01 -8.88 9.41
N ALA A 68 8.42 -10.12 9.15
CA ALA A 68 9.45 -10.39 8.15
C ALA A 68 8.99 -9.97 6.75
N HIS A 69 7.71 -10.20 6.41
CA HIS A 69 7.11 -9.79 5.14
C HIS A 69 6.98 -8.27 4.99
N ASP A 70 6.55 -7.57 6.04
CA ASP A 70 6.47 -6.10 6.13
C ASP A 70 7.81 -5.40 5.91
N ASN A 71 8.92 -6.09 6.20
CA ASN A 71 10.28 -5.58 6.02
C ASN A 71 10.92 -6.06 4.70
N CYS A 72 10.11 -6.48 3.72
CA CYS A 72 10.59 -6.77 2.38
C CYS A 72 11.30 -5.55 1.78
N LYS A 73 12.47 -5.76 1.16
CA LYS A 73 13.27 -4.68 0.59
C LYS A 73 12.73 -4.13 -0.73
N GLU A 74 11.97 -4.95 -1.45
CA GLU A 74 11.46 -4.64 -2.78
C GLU A 74 9.93 -4.77 -2.77
N TYR A 75 9.26 -3.64 -2.88
CA TYR A 75 7.81 -3.53 -2.81
C TYR A 75 7.31 -2.36 -3.66
N ILE A 76 6.03 -2.41 -4.03
CA ILE A 76 5.29 -1.33 -4.68
C ILE A 76 4.23 -0.86 -3.67
N PRO A 77 4.32 0.37 -3.13
CA PRO A 77 3.27 0.93 -2.28
C PRO A 77 1.91 0.91 -2.97
N ALA A 78 0.84 0.99 -2.17
CA ALA A 78 -0.52 1.14 -2.69
C ALA A 78 -0.60 2.35 -3.66
N TYR A 79 -1.16 2.12 -4.85
CA TYR A 79 -1.33 3.14 -5.91
C TYR A 79 -0.05 3.73 -6.51
N ASP A 80 1.11 3.11 -6.26
CA ASP A 80 2.41 3.55 -6.79
C ASP A 80 2.87 2.67 -7.97
N SER A 81 4.03 2.97 -8.56
CA SER A 81 4.59 2.24 -9.70
C SER A 81 6.09 1.97 -9.57
N ILE A 82 6.54 0.84 -10.10
CA ILE A 82 7.96 0.50 -10.20
C ILE A 82 8.23 -0.20 -11.54
N GLY A 83 9.33 0.12 -12.22
CA GLY A 83 9.74 -0.57 -13.45
C GLY A 83 8.64 -0.68 -14.50
N GLY A 84 7.86 0.39 -14.70
CA GLY A 84 6.73 0.43 -15.65
C GLY A 84 5.46 -0.31 -15.22
N THR A 85 5.45 -0.95 -14.05
CA THR A 85 4.28 -1.65 -13.49
C THR A 85 3.64 -0.84 -12.37
N ARG A 86 2.31 -0.72 -12.42
CA ARG A 86 1.49 -0.01 -11.43
C ARG A 86 0.81 -0.97 -10.47
N ASN A 87 0.80 -0.63 -9.19
CA ASN A 87 0.00 -1.31 -8.17
C ASN A 87 -1.34 -0.58 -7.98
N ASP A 88 -2.42 -1.07 -8.59
CA ASP A 88 -3.75 -0.47 -8.44
C ASP A 88 -4.50 -0.87 -7.17
N LEU A 89 -3.86 -1.63 -6.28
CA LEU A 89 -4.48 -2.16 -5.07
C LEU A 89 -4.32 -1.19 -3.89
N PRO A 90 -5.26 -1.20 -2.93
CA PRO A 90 -5.17 -0.40 -1.70
C PRO A 90 -4.12 -0.90 -0.70
N TYR A 91 -3.29 -1.88 -1.07
CA TYR A 91 -2.28 -2.49 -0.21
C TYR A 91 -0.97 -2.71 -0.97
N THR A 92 0.12 -2.88 -0.24
CA THR A 92 1.46 -3.09 -0.79
C THR A 92 1.56 -4.41 -1.57
N VAL A 93 2.24 -4.36 -2.71
CA VAL A 93 2.64 -5.53 -3.51
C VAL A 93 4.13 -5.77 -3.32
N SER A 94 4.50 -6.94 -2.81
CA SER A 94 5.89 -7.30 -2.48
C SER A 94 6.56 -8.10 -3.60
N HIS A 95 7.89 -8.21 -3.58
CA HIS A 95 8.61 -9.11 -4.48
C HIS A 95 8.22 -10.58 -4.20
N CYS A 96 8.14 -11.42 -5.25
CA CYS A 96 7.69 -12.81 -5.12
C CYS A 96 8.56 -13.69 -4.20
N ASP A 97 9.82 -13.32 -3.97
CA ASP A 97 10.68 -14.00 -2.99
C ASP A 97 10.24 -13.74 -1.55
N CYS A 98 9.77 -12.51 -1.26
CA CYS A 98 9.20 -12.17 0.04
C CYS A 98 7.90 -12.94 0.27
N ASP A 99 7.01 -12.98 -0.73
CA ASP A 99 5.76 -13.75 -0.65
C ASP A 99 5.99 -15.26 -0.51
N SER A 100 7.00 -15.81 -1.21
CA SER A 100 7.37 -17.22 -1.10
C SER A 100 7.91 -17.55 0.29
N THR A 101 8.72 -16.65 0.86
CA THR A 101 9.23 -16.79 2.23
C THR A 101 8.10 -16.66 3.25
N PHE A 102 7.18 -15.72 3.05
CA PHE A 102 6.02 -15.52 3.89
C PHE A 102 5.10 -16.74 3.89
N TYR A 103 4.81 -17.30 2.71
CA TYR A 103 4.06 -18.54 2.55
C TYR A 103 4.67 -19.67 3.39
N ARG A 104 5.97 -19.91 3.22
CA ARG A 104 6.69 -20.98 3.94
C ARG A 104 6.66 -20.74 5.45
N CYS A 105 6.93 -19.51 5.89
CA CYS A 105 6.89 -19.16 7.31
C CYS A 105 5.51 -19.45 7.93
N LEU A 106 4.42 -19.07 7.26
CA LEU A 106 3.07 -19.35 7.75
C LEU A 106 2.76 -20.85 7.81
N LYS A 107 3.28 -21.63 6.84
CA LYS A 107 3.18 -23.10 6.84
C LYS A 107 3.93 -23.73 8.00
N GLU A 108 5.16 -23.28 8.25
CA GLU A 108 6.02 -23.78 9.33
C GLU A 108 5.48 -23.40 10.70
N ALA A 109 4.97 -22.17 10.86
CA ALA A 109 4.33 -21.72 12.11
C ALA A 109 3.13 -22.59 12.48
N ASN A 110 2.37 -23.07 11.48
CA ASN A 110 1.30 -24.07 11.61
C ASN A 110 0.24 -23.77 12.71
N THR A 111 0.07 -22.52 13.11
CA THR A 111 -0.95 -22.10 14.08
C THR A 111 -2.29 -21.82 13.39
N LYS A 112 -3.38 -21.78 14.16
CA LYS A 112 -4.69 -21.36 13.62
C LYS A 112 -4.63 -19.97 12.98
N THR A 113 -3.96 -19.04 13.64
CA THR A 113 -3.75 -17.66 13.16
C THR A 113 -2.94 -17.63 11.87
N ALA A 114 -1.82 -18.35 11.80
CA ALA A 114 -0.98 -18.41 10.60
C ALA A 114 -1.73 -18.99 9.39
N LYS A 115 -2.52 -20.06 9.60
CA LYS A 115 -3.37 -20.64 8.56
C LYS A 115 -4.39 -19.62 8.06
N LYS A 116 -5.03 -18.88 8.98
CA LYS A 116 -6.04 -17.90 8.59
C LYS A 116 -5.45 -16.71 7.84
N ILE A 117 -4.29 -16.22 8.26
CA ILE A 117 -3.56 -15.17 7.54
C ILE A 117 -3.18 -15.63 6.13
N GLY A 118 -2.68 -16.87 5.99
CA GLY A 118 -2.35 -17.45 4.70
C GLY A 118 -3.56 -17.56 3.77
N GLU A 119 -4.70 -18.04 4.28
CA GLU A 119 -5.96 -18.04 3.52
C GLU A 119 -6.37 -16.63 3.07
N ILE A 120 -6.35 -15.65 3.98
CA ILE A 120 -6.76 -14.28 3.67
C ILE A 120 -5.86 -13.69 2.59
N TYR A 121 -4.54 -13.77 2.76
CA TYR A 121 -3.58 -13.14 1.85
C TYR A 121 -3.58 -13.79 0.46
N PHE A 122 -3.37 -15.11 0.41
CA PHE A 122 -3.12 -15.83 -0.85
C PHE A 122 -4.40 -16.29 -1.55
N ASN A 123 -5.47 -16.62 -0.83
CA ASN A 123 -6.68 -17.20 -1.42
C ASN A 123 -7.84 -16.19 -1.53
N THR A 124 -8.07 -15.38 -0.49
CA THR A 124 -9.19 -14.43 -0.44
C THR A 124 -8.87 -13.12 -1.15
N LEU A 125 -7.81 -12.42 -0.71
CA LEU A 125 -7.37 -11.17 -1.31
C LEU A 125 -6.65 -11.40 -2.63
N LYS A 126 -5.98 -12.56 -2.75
CA LYS A 126 -5.15 -12.93 -3.91
C LYS A 126 -4.17 -11.82 -4.27
N VAL A 127 -3.48 -11.29 -3.25
CA VAL A 127 -2.48 -10.24 -3.44
C VAL A 127 -1.42 -10.73 -4.43
N PRO A 128 -1.20 -10.03 -5.56
CA PRO A 128 -0.14 -10.39 -6.48
C PRO A 128 1.22 -10.02 -5.88
N CYS A 129 2.27 -10.69 -6.35
CA CYS A 129 3.65 -10.29 -6.12
C CYS A 129 4.26 -9.82 -7.44
N PHE A 130 5.47 -9.25 -7.43
CA PHE A 130 6.17 -8.94 -8.68
C PHE A 130 7.55 -9.60 -8.76
N VAL A 131 8.01 -9.75 -10.00
CA VAL A 131 9.38 -10.13 -10.35
C VAL A 131 9.95 -9.13 -11.34
N TRP A 132 11.27 -9.02 -11.39
CA TRP A 132 11.97 -8.30 -12.45
C TRP A 132 12.07 -9.17 -13.70
N GLN A 133 11.61 -8.66 -14.84
CA GLN A 133 11.94 -9.24 -16.14
C GLN A 133 13.45 -9.20 -16.33
N LYS A 134 13.99 -10.30 -16.86
CA LYS A 134 15.37 -10.33 -17.33
C LYS A 134 15.46 -9.44 -18.56
N GLU A 135 16.54 -8.69 -18.67
CA GLU A 135 16.82 -7.88 -19.86
C GLU A 135 16.98 -8.82 -21.07
N ASP A 136 16.23 -8.56 -22.13
CA ASP A 136 16.47 -9.16 -23.43
C ASP A 136 17.56 -8.34 -24.12
N CYS A 137 18.81 -8.73 -23.87
CA CYS A 137 19.97 -8.13 -24.53
C CYS A 137 20.08 -8.69 -25.95
N HIS A 138 19.95 -7.82 -26.95
CA HIS A 138 20.22 -8.15 -28.35
C HIS A 138 21.58 -7.58 -28.80
N GLU A 139 22.11 -8.08 -29.93
CA GLU A 139 23.36 -7.62 -30.54
C GLU A 139 23.24 -6.12 -30.91
N GLY A 140 23.61 -5.26 -29.97
CA GLY A 140 23.40 -3.80 -30.05
C GLY A 140 23.28 -3.10 -28.69
N GLY A 141 23.07 -3.85 -27.60
CA GLY A 141 23.07 -3.34 -26.22
C GLY A 141 21.88 -3.83 -25.39
N CYS A 142 21.96 -3.66 -24.07
CA CYS A 142 20.86 -3.93 -23.15
C CYS A 142 20.13 -2.61 -22.84
N GLN A 143 18.80 -2.57 -22.99
CA GLN A 143 18.02 -1.46 -22.44
C GLN A 143 17.99 -1.60 -20.92
N GLN A 144 18.58 -0.62 -20.22
CA GLN A 144 18.90 -0.67 -18.79
C GLN A 144 17.71 -0.45 -17.83
N GLU A 145 16.47 -0.59 -18.29
CA GLU A 145 15.31 -0.44 -17.44
C GLU A 145 14.82 -1.80 -16.95
N ARG A 146 15.06 -2.11 -15.67
CA ARG A 146 14.48 -3.28 -15.00
C ARG A 146 12.95 -3.14 -15.03
N LYS A 147 12.28 -3.96 -15.83
CA LYS A 147 10.83 -3.99 -15.91
C LYS A 147 10.25 -4.92 -14.85
N ALA A 148 9.30 -4.45 -14.05
CA ALA A 148 8.59 -5.29 -13.09
C ALA A 148 7.39 -5.97 -13.77
N VAL A 149 7.02 -7.16 -13.32
CA VAL A 149 5.83 -7.89 -13.80
C VAL A 149 5.10 -8.53 -12.64
N LEU A 150 3.80 -8.28 -12.55
CA LEU A 150 2.93 -8.90 -11.57
C LEU A 150 2.71 -10.39 -11.84
N GLN A 151 2.74 -11.18 -10.79
CA GLN A 151 2.45 -12.61 -10.77
C GLN A 151 1.28 -12.87 -9.82
N LEU A 152 0.39 -13.76 -10.22
CA LEU A 152 -0.70 -14.19 -9.35
C LEU A 152 -0.16 -15.04 -8.20
N PRO A 153 -0.75 -14.95 -7.00
CA PRO A 153 -0.30 -15.72 -5.85
C PRO A 153 -0.55 -17.22 -6.03
N ARG A 154 0.29 -18.02 -5.37
CA ARG A 154 0.06 -19.46 -5.20
C ARG A 154 -1.09 -19.69 -4.22
N GLN A 155 -1.87 -20.75 -4.43
CA GLN A 155 -2.90 -21.14 -3.47
C GLN A 155 -2.28 -21.61 -2.15
N PHE A 156 -2.77 -21.07 -1.03
CA PHE A 156 -2.43 -21.55 0.30
C PHE A 156 -3.25 -22.79 0.62
N ARG A 157 -2.60 -23.96 0.61
CA ARG A 157 -3.19 -25.28 0.85
C ARG A 157 -2.51 -25.96 2.01
#